data_AF-A0AAJ7UDT5-F1
#
_entry.id   AF-A0AAJ7UDT5-F1
#
_cell.length_a   1.000
_cell.length_b   1.000
_cell.length_c   1.000
_cell.angle_alpha   90.00
_cell.angle_beta   90.00
_cell.angle_gamma   90.00
#
_symmetry.space_group_name_H-M   'P 1'
#
loop_
_entity.id
_entity.type
_entity.pdbx_description
1 polymer ?
#
loop_
_entity_poly.entity_id
_entity_poly.type
_entity_poly.pdbx_seq_one_letter_code
_entity_poly.pdbx_strand_id
1 'polypeptide(L)'
;MAPLGYWGPPTATLDWCEDNYDYSPFVAEFWNTLSNLPMVAAPLLSAPFCARAHMEWRYLVAHVGISVVGIGSWFFHMTLLYEMQLLDELPMIYTCCVFVYCLFLSFEKPNFMNVPFILTLVAFSCLVTGIYLLLKDPVFHQVMYGMLVCFLVVRGVYIAFWRVRVSMLPTSLGAVSQLHAWWHLLSGLGSYLHILFSLSARLLYLKKRPRVTWLLGFWPVLCVDGKIDA
;
A
#
# COMPACT_ATOMS: atom_id res chain seq x y z
N MET A 1 -21.15 -29.09 10.25
CA MET A 1 -19.78 -29.18 9.68
C MET A 1 -19.72 -28.19 8.56
N ALA A 2 -18.80 -27.23 8.60
CA ALA A 2 -18.57 -26.35 7.45
C ALA A 2 -18.26 -27.24 6.22
N PRO A 3 -18.78 -26.90 5.03
CA PRO A 3 -18.51 -27.68 3.83
C PRO A 3 -17.01 -27.74 3.58
N LEU A 4 -16.49 -28.95 3.32
CA LEU A 4 -15.07 -29.15 3.04
C LEU A 4 -14.77 -28.56 1.65
N GLY A 5 -14.03 -27.46 1.60
CA GLY A 5 -13.70 -26.79 0.35
C GLY A 5 -12.62 -27.51 -0.45
N TYR A 6 -12.42 -27.05 -1.69
CA TYR A 6 -11.50 -27.64 -2.67
C TYR A 6 -10.05 -27.73 -2.18
N TRP A 7 -9.60 -26.75 -1.38
CA TRP A 7 -8.21 -26.63 -0.92
C TRP A 7 -7.84 -27.46 0.31
N GLY A 8 -8.81 -28.24 0.84
CA GLY A 8 -8.63 -29.01 2.07
C GLY A 8 -9.05 -28.24 3.33
N PRO A 9 -8.78 -28.79 4.52
CA PRO A 9 -9.12 -28.13 5.78
C PRO A 9 -8.24 -26.89 6.03
N PRO A 10 -8.79 -25.80 6.61
CA PRO A 10 -7.99 -24.65 7.04
C PRO A 10 -6.84 -25.06 7.96
N THR A 11 -5.65 -24.53 7.69
CA THR A 11 -4.44 -24.73 8.51
C THR A 11 -3.87 -23.43 9.07
N ALA A 12 -4.39 -22.29 8.62
CA ALA A 12 -4.02 -20.98 9.13
C ALA A 12 -4.29 -20.85 10.64
N THR A 13 -3.54 -19.95 11.28
CA THR A 13 -3.69 -19.63 12.70
C THR A 13 -4.91 -18.73 12.98
N LEU A 14 -5.51 -18.18 11.92
CA LEU A 14 -6.61 -17.24 11.93
C LEU A 14 -7.66 -17.66 10.89
N ASP A 15 -8.92 -17.46 11.23
CA ASP A 15 -10.11 -17.61 10.38
C ASP A 15 -10.98 -16.38 10.67
N TRP A 16 -11.43 -15.66 9.63
CA TRP A 16 -12.17 -14.41 9.84
C TRP A 16 -13.66 -14.68 9.99
N CYS A 17 -14.45 -13.62 10.07
CA CYS A 17 -15.89 -13.73 10.35
C CYS A 17 -16.74 -14.07 9.11
N GLU A 18 -16.15 -14.13 7.92
CA GLU A 18 -16.88 -14.47 6.69
C GLU A 18 -17.12 -16.00 6.64
N ASP A 19 -18.32 -16.41 6.24
CA ASP A 19 -18.65 -17.84 6.18
C ASP A 19 -17.85 -18.56 5.08
N ASN A 20 -17.16 -19.62 5.47
CA ASN A 20 -16.27 -20.38 4.60
C ASN A 20 -17.02 -21.18 3.52
N TYR A 21 -16.64 -20.95 2.27
CA TYR A 21 -17.14 -21.61 1.05
C TYR A 21 -18.65 -21.41 0.79
N ASP A 22 -19.25 -20.33 1.30
CA ASP A 22 -20.68 -20.03 1.15
C ASP A 22 -21.07 -19.75 -0.32
N TYR A 23 -20.22 -19.05 -1.06
CA TYR A 23 -20.47 -18.67 -2.46
C TYR A 23 -19.87 -19.62 -3.50
N SER A 24 -18.77 -20.29 -3.16
CA SER A 24 -18.02 -21.14 -4.09
C SER A 24 -17.19 -22.18 -3.34
N PRO A 25 -17.14 -23.44 -3.79
CA PRO A 25 -16.27 -24.45 -3.18
C PRO A 25 -14.77 -24.18 -3.40
N PHE A 26 -14.41 -23.23 -4.27
CA PHE A 26 -13.02 -22.90 -4.60
C PHE A 26 -12.45 -21.71 -3.83
N VAL A 27 -13.30 -20.90 -3.18
CA VAL A 27 -12.91 -19.67 -2.49
C VAL A 27 -13.54 -19.69 -1.10
N ALA A 28 -12.71 -19.77 -0.06
CA ALA A 28 -13.18 -19.85 1.33
C ALA A 28 -13.94 -18.57 1.74
N GLU A 29 -13.26 -17.43 1.76
CA GLU A 29 -13.87 -16.15 2.12
C GLU A 29 -14.00 -15.28 0.86
N PHE A 30 -15.17 -15.32 0.19
CA PHE A 30 -15.37 -14.78 -1.16
C PHE A 30 -15.17 -13.26 -1.24
N TRP A 31 -15.78 -12.51 -0.33
CA TRP A 31 -15.72 -11.05 -0.31
C TRP A 31 -14.36 -10.57 0.17
N ASN A 32 -13.78 -11.19 1.20
CA ASN A 32 -12.41 -10.90 1.64
C ASN A 32 -11.42 -11.13 0.50
N THR A 33 -11.57 -12.22 -0.26
CA THR A 33 -10.75 -12.51 -1.43
C THR A 33 -10.88 -11.44 -2.52
N LEU A 34 -12.10 -11.13 -2.99
CA LEU A 34 -12.31 -10.17 -4.08
C LEU A 34 -11.95 -8.73 -3.70
N SER A 35 -12.07 -8.38 -2.43
CA SER A 35 -11.74 -7.03 -1.93
C SER A 35 -10.27 -6.65 -2.17
N ASN A 36 -9.39 -7.63 -2.42
CA ASN A 36 -7.97 -7.42 -2.72
C ASN A 36 -7.68 -6.94 -4.15
N LEU A 37 -8.66 -7.02 -5.07
CA LEU A 37 -8.50 -6.61 -6.47
C LEU A 37 -7.93 -5.18 -6.66
N PRO A 38 -8.42 -4.15 -5.96
CA PRO A 38 -7.88 -2.79 -6.07
C PRO A 38 -6.43 -2.71 -5.59
N MET A 39 -6.06 -3.45 -4.54
CA MET A 39 -4.70 -3.50 -4.01
C MET A 39 -3.72 -4.12 -5.02
N VAL A 40 -4.18 -5.10 -5.81
CA VAL A 40 -3.39 -5.67 -6.91
C VAL A 40 -3.37 -4.75 -8.14
N ALA A 41 -4.52 -4.25 -8.57
CA ALA A 41 -4.67 -3.53 -9.84
C ALA A 41 -4.16 -2.09 -9.80
N ALA A 42 -4.44 -1.33 -8.74
CA ALA A 42 -4.08 0.10 -8.69
C ALA A 42 -2.57 0.35 -8.84
N PRO A 43 -1.67 -0.40 -8.18
CA PRO A 43 -0.24 -0.20 -8.38
C PRO A 43 0.20 -0.53 -9.81
N LEU A 44 -0.36 -1.58 -10.42
CA LEU A 44 -0.06 -1.97 -11.81
C LEU A 44 -0.52 -0.89 -12.80
N LEU A 45 -1.72 -0.34 -12.61
CA LEU A 45 -2.26 0.74 -13.43
C LEU A 45 -1.48 2.05 -13.27
N SER A 46 -0.84 2.25 -12.11
CA SER A 46 -0.01 3.43 -11.84
C SER A 46 1.42 3.34 -12.41
N ALA A 47 1.89 2.14 -12.78
CA ALA A 47 3.26 1.92 -13.24
C ALA A 47 3.65 2.75 -14.48
N PRO A 48 2.80 2.90 -15.53
CA PRO A 48 3.11 3.76 -16.67
C PRO A 48 3.29 5.24 -16.28
N PHE A 49 2.54 5.72 -15.29
CA PHE A 49 2.65 7.09 -14.80
C PHE A 49 3.95 7.30 -14.02
N CYS A 50 4.33 6.33 -13.17
CA CYS A 50 5.62 6.34 -12.47
C CYS A 50 6.81 6.36 -13.45
N ALA A 51 6.73 5.57 -14.53
CA ALA A 51 7.75 5.53 -15.57
C ALA A 51 7.88 6.88 -16.30
N ARG A 52 6.76 7.50 -16.71
CA ARG A 52 6.75 8.82 -17.36
C ARG A 52 7.26 9.94 -16.46
N ALA A 53 7.09 9.79 -15.15
CA ALA A 53 7.56 10.74 -14.16
C ALA A 53 9.04 10.58 -13.79
N HIS A 54 9.74 9.58 -14.35
CA HIS A 54 11.11 9.23 -13.99
C HIS A 54 11.28 9.07 -12.47
N MET A 55 10.30 8.40 -11.85
CA MET A 55 10.35 8.12 -10.40
C MET A 55 11.55 7.25 -10.07
N GLU A 56 12.13 7.49 -8.90
CA GLU A 56 13.24 6.68 -8.40
C GLU A 56 12.77 5.23 -8.17
N TRP A 57 13.68 4.28 -8.43
CA TRP A 57 13.40 2.84 -8.38
C TRP A 57 12.79 2.39 -7.03
N ARG A 58 13.15 3.05 -5.92
CA ARG A 58 12.59 2.78 -4.58
C ARG A 58 11.05 2.90 -4.53
N TYR A 59 10.48 3.82 -5.30
CA TYR A 59 9.02 3.96 -5.40
C TYR A 59 8.41 2.87 -6.28
N LEU A 60 9.12 2.37 -7.30
CA LEU A 60 8.65 1.21 -8.07
C LEU A 60 8.59 -0.04 -7.19
N VAL A 61 9.61 -0.28 -6.35
CA VAL A 61 9.61 -1.39 -5.38
C VAL A 61 8.44 -1.27 -4.41
N ALA A 62 8.13 -0.05 -3.97
CA ALA A 62 6.99 0.22 -3.10
C ALA A 62 5.65 -0.15 -3.75
N HIS A 63 5.45 0.15 -5.03
CA HIS A 63 4.25 -0.25 -5.79
C HIS A 63 4.15 -1.76 -5.97
N VAL A 64 5.25 -2.41 -6.34
CA VAL A 64 5.31 -3.87 -6.47
C VAL A 64 5.00 -4.53 -5.12
N GLY A 65 5.55 -4.00 -4.02
CA GLY A 65 5.29 -4.50 -2.67
C GLY A 65 3.80 -4.55 -2.32
N ILE A 66 3.05 -3.48 -2.61
CA ILE A 66 1.60 -3.45 -2.38
C ILE A 66 0.85 -4.47 -3.24
N SER A 67 1.22 -4.61 -4.52
CA SER A 67 0.63 -5.68 -5.35
C SER A 67 0.91 -7.06 -4.79
N VAL A 68 2.11 -7.31 -4.26
CA VAL A 68 2.46 -8.60 -3.62
C VAL A 68 1.62 -8.83 -2.36
N VAL A 69 1.40 -7.81 -1.52
CA VAL A 69 0.48 -7.91 -0.36
C VAL A 69 -0.93 -8.27 -0.83
N GLY A 70 -1.46 -7.59 -1.86
CA GLY A 70 -2.77 -7.90 -2.43
C GLY A 70 -2.91 -9.32 -2.98
N ILE A 71 -1.87 -9.81 -3.64
CA ILE A 71 -1.85 -11.19 -4.16
C ILE A 71 -1.78 -12.19 -3.01
N GLY A 72 -0.95 -11.94 -1.99
CA GLY A 72 -0.84 -12.77 -0.80
C GLY A 72 -2.16 -12.88 -0.04
N SER A 73 -2.78 -11.73 0.26
CA SER A 73 -4.10 -11.66 0.91
C SER A 73 -5.18 -12.38 0.11
N TRP A 74 -5.19 -12.23 -1.23
CA TRP A 74 -6.10 -12.99 -2.09
C TRP A 74 -5.93 -14.49 -1.88
N PHE A 75 -4.70 -15.01 -1.98
CA PHE A 75 -4.46 -16.45 -1.83
C PHE A 75 -4.76 -16.94 -0.42
N PHE A 76 -4.49 -16.14 0.61
CA PHE A 76 -4.83 -16.47 1.98
C PHE A 76 -6.34 -16.61 2.16
N HIS A 77 -7.13 -15.60 1.85
CA HIS A 77 -8.60 -15.65 2.01
C HIS A 77 -9.27 -16.67 1.08
N MET A 78 -8.66 -17.01 -0.05
CA MET A 78 -9.17 -18.05 -0.93
C MET A 78 -8.99 -19.46 -0.34
N THR A 79 -7.93 -19.70 0.44
CA THR A 79 -7.49 -21.05 0.81
C THR A 79 -7.48 -21.35 2.31
N LEU A 80 -7.31 -20.33 3.16
CA LEU A 80 -7.09 -20.43 4.61
C LEU A 80 -5.94 -21.39 5.00
N LEU A 81 -4.91 -21.46 4.15
CA LEU A 81 -3.71 -22.24 4.41
C LEU A 81 -2.64 -21.38 5.09
N TYR A 82 -1.93 -21.96 6.05
CA TYR A 82 -0.87 -21.27 6.80
C TYR A 82 0.24 -20.72 5.88
N GLU A 83 0.60 -21.45 4.83
CA GLU A 83 1.59 -21.02 3.85
C GLU A 83 1.15 -19.75 3.11
N MET A 84 -0.16 -19.62 2.83
CA MET A 84 -0.73 -18.44 2.19
C MET A 84 -0.92 -17.30 3.20
N GLN A 85 -1.20 -17.61 4.47
CA GLN A 85 -1.18 -16.61 5.56
C GLN A 85 0.19 -15.93 5.64
N LEU A 86 1.28 -16.69 5.54
CA LEU A 86 2.64 -16.13 5.49
C LEU A 86 2.86 -15.23 4.26
N LEU A 87 2.26 -15.59 3.12
CA LEU A 87 2.33 -14.80 1.90
C LEU A 87 1.51 -13.50 1.98
N ASP A 88 0.49 -13.44 2.83
CA ASP A 88 -0.25 -12.21 3.14
C ASP A 88 0.53 -11.34 4.13
N GLU A 89 0.83 -11.88 5.31
CA GLU A 89 1.30 -11.10 6.45
C GLU A 89 2.77 -10.67 6.34
N LEU A 90 3.68 -11.52 5.85
CA LEU A 90 5.11 -11.16 5.81
C LEU A 90 5.40 -10.04 4.80
N PRO A 91 4.84 -10.04 3.57
CA PRO A 91 5.01 -8.91 2.65
C PRO A 91 4.49 -7.58 3.18
N MET A 92 3.54 -7.55 4.12
CA MET A 92 3.12 -6.30 4.77
C MET A 92 4.28 -5.64 5.51
N ILE A 93 5.07 -6.43 6.27
CA ILE A 93 6.25 -5.93 6.99
C ILE A 93 7.31 -5.42 6.01
N TYR A 94 7.60 -6.20 4.96
CA TYR A 94 8.64 -5.86 3.98
C TYR A 94 8.29 -4.58 3.21
N THR A 95 7.05 -4.49 2.75
CA THR A 95 6.54 -3.31 2.02
C THR A 95 6.52 -2.09 2.91
N CYS A 96 6.13 -2.24 4.17
CA CYS A 96 6.12 -1.15 5.13
C CYS A 96 7.55 -0.65 5.44
N CYS A 97 8.55 -1.54 5.51
CA CYS A 97 9.96 -1.15 5.60
C CYS A 97 10.41 -0.33 4.37
N VAL A 98 10.00 -0.71 3.16
CA VAL A 98 10.27 0.07 1.93
C VAL A 98 9.62 1.45 2.01
N PHE A 99 8.39 1.55 2.50
CA PHE A 99 7.73 2.84 2.72
C PHE A 99 8.48 3.71 3.74
N VAL A 100 8.94 3.12 4.84
CA VAL A 100 9.74 3.82 5.86
C VAL A 100 11.01 4.38 5.22
N TYR A 101 11.70 3.58 4.39
CA TYR A 101 12.87 4.02 3.65
C TYR A 101 12.57 5.20 2.71
N CYS A 102 11.52 5.09 1.89
CA CYS A 102 11.10 6.13 0.95
C CYS A 102 10.74 7.44 1.66
N LEU A 103 9.96 7.36 2.76
CA LEU A 103 9.50 8.53 3.51
C LEU A 103 10.63 9.22 4.27
N PHE A 104 11.58 8.45 4.81
CA PHE A 104 12.72 9.01 5.52
C PHE A 104 13.63 9.80 4.58
N LEU A 105 13.89 9.26 3.38
CA LEU A 105 14.78 9.85 2.38
C LEU A 105 14.06 10.73 1.34
N SER A 106 12.83 11.16 1.62
CA SER A 106 12.05 12.02 0.70
C SER A 106 12.68 13.39 0.47
N PHE A 107 13.56 13.86 1.36
CA PHE A 107 14.25 15.15 1.28
C PHE A 107 15.76 15.04 1.02
N GLU A 108 16.22 13.84 0.67
CA GLU A 108 17.61 13.61 0.28
C GLU A 108 17.82 13.87 -1.22
N LYS A 109 19.10 13.94 -1.62
CA LYS A 109 19.46 14.12 -3.03
C LYS A 109 18.89 12.96 -3.88
N PRO A 110 18.49 13.21 -5.14
CA PRO A 110 18.02 12.15 -6.03
C PRO A 110 19.04 11.00 -6.14
N ASN A 111 18.56 9.77 -6.14
CA ASN A 111 19.34 8.53 -6.17
C ASN A 111 20.29 8.34 -4.97
N PHE A 112 20.17 9.13 -3.91
CA PHE A 112 20.92 8.90 -2.68
C PHE A 112 20.49 7.57 -2.05
N MET A 113 21.47 6.74 -1.72
CA MET A 113 21.28 5.45 -1.07
C MET A 113 21.90 5.45 0.32
N ASN A 114 21.06 5.25 1.34
CA ASN A 114 21.52 5.08 2.70
C ASN A 114 21.65 3.59 3.02
N VAL A 115 22.78 2.99 2.63
CA VAL A 115 23.03 1.55 2.79
C VAL A 115 22.93 1.08 4.24
N PRO A 116 23.51 1.77 5.25
CA PRO A 116 23.31 1.38 6.66
C PRO A 116 21.84 1.30 7.07
N PHE A 117 21.01 2.23 6.58
CA PHE A 117 19.59 2.22 6.88
C PHE A 117 18.85 1.07 6.18
N ILE A 118 19.20 0.76 4.92
CA ILE A 118 18.69 -0.42 4.21
C ILE A 118 19.01 -1.69 5.01
N LEU A 119 20.27 -1.86 5.43
CA LEU A 119 20.70 -3.03 6.20
C LEU A 119 19.96 -3.14 7.53
N THR A 120 19.68 -2.01 8.18
CA THR A 120 18.91 -1.98 9.43
C THR A 120 17.47 -2.46 9.21
N LEU A 121 16.81 -1.99 8.14
CA LEU A 121 15.44 -2.39 7.82
C LEU A 121 15.35 -3.86 7.39
N VAL A 122 16.33 -4.35 6.63
CA VAL A 122 16.44 -5.77 6.25
C VAL A 122 16.67 -6.65 7.48
N ALA A 123 17.60 -6.27 8.36
CA ALA A 123 17.85 -7.00 9.60
C ALA A 123 16.60 -7.04 10.48
N PHE A 124 15.90 -5.91 10.63
CA PHE A 124 14.62 -5.83 11.33
C PHE A 124 13.58 -6.79 10.72
N SER A 125 13.38 -6.74 9.40
CA SER A 125 12.39 -7.59 8.74
C SER A 125 12.72 -9.07 8.86
N CYS A 126 13.99 -9.46 8.71
CA CYS A 126 14.42 -10.83 8.88
C CYS A 126 14.24 -11.33 10.32
N LEU A 127 14.50 -10.48 11.32
CA LEU A 127 14.26 -10.80 12.72
C LEU A 127 12.77 -11.01 13.00
N VAL A 128 11.91 -10.10 12.54
CA VAL A 128 10.45 -10.23 12.68
C VAL A 128 9.96 -11.52 12.03
N THR A 129 10.39 -11.82 10.80
CA THR A 129 10.04 -13.07 10.10
C THR A 129 10.51 -14.30 10.86
N GLY A 130 11.76 -14.31 11.33
CA GLY A 130 12.32 -15.44 12.07
C GLY A 130 11.54 -15.71 13.37
N ILE A 131 11.27 -14.67 14.15
CA ILE A 131 10.47 -14.78 15.38
C ILE A 131 9.04 -15.22 15.06
N TYR A 132 8.43 -14.65 14.01
CA TYR A 132 7.06 -14.98 13.64
C TYR A 132 6.90 -16.45 13.22
N LEU A 133 7.85 -16.98 12.44
CA LEU A 133 7.84 -18.40 12.04
C LEU A 133 8.02 -19.36 13.23
N LEU A 134 8.70 -18.93 14.29
CA LEU A 134 8.90 -19.71 15.51
C LEU A 134 7.70 -19.65 16.45
N LEU A 135 7.12 -18.47 16.65
CA LEU A 135 6.02 -18.25 17.59
C LEU A 135 4.65 -18.58 16.99
N LYS A 136 4.47 -18.35 15.69
CA LYS A 136 3.19 -18.44 14.96
C LYS A 136 2.05 -17.67 15.64
N ASP A 137 2.39 -16.58 16.33
CA ASP A 137 1.43 -15.74 17.04
C ASP A 137 1.08 -14.51 16.20
N PRO A 138 -0.14 -14.41 15.65
CA PRO A 138 -0.56 -13.30 14.81
C PRO A 138 -0.56 -11.96 15.55
N VAL A 139 -0.68 -11.95 16.88
CA VAL A 139 -0.62 -10.71 17.67
C VAL A 139 0.79 -10.10 17.62
N PHE A 140 1.83 -10.93 17.63
CA PHE A 140 3.21 -10.46 17.47
C PHE A 140 3.39 -9.73 16.13
N HIS A 141 2.89 -10.31 15.04
CA HIS A 141 2.91 -9.66 13.73
C HIS A 141 2.18 -8.32 13.74
N GLN A 142 0.95 -8.28 14.26
CA GLN A 142 0.13 -7.07 14.32
C GLN A 142 0.83 -5.94 15.09
N VAL A 143 1.48 -6.27 16.21
CA VAL A 143 2.23 -5.29 17.00
C VAL A 143 3.42 -4.74 16.23
N MET A 144 4.22 -5.60 15.58
CA MET A 144 5.37 -5.17 14.78
C MET A 144 4.96 -4.32 13.57
N TYR A 145 3.91 -4.75 12.86
CA TYR A 145 3.35 -3.99 11.73
C TYR A 145 2.77 -2.64 12.20
N GLY A 146 2.02 -2.64 13.30
CA GLY A 146 1.44 -1.42 13.90
C GLY A 146 2.50 -0.41 14.32
N MET A 147 3.65 -0.84 14.83
CA MET A 147 4.78 0.04 15.14
C MET A 147 5.35 0.71 13.87
N LEU A 148 5.54 -0.04 12.78
CA LEU A 148 6.00 0.53 11.51
C LEU A 148 4.99 1.54 10.94
N VAL A 149 3.70 1.21 10.96
CA VAL A 149 2.63 2.10 10.51
C VAL A 149 2.56 3.37 11.37
N CYS A 150 2.68 3.24 12.69
CA CYS A 150 2.72 4.40 13.59
C CYS A 150 3.89 5.33 13.25
N PHE A 151 5.08 4.77 13.00
CA PHE A 151 6.24 5.55 12.57
C PHE A 151 5.96 6.28 11.24
N LEU A 152 5.39 5.60 10.25
CA LEU A 152 5.01 6.20 8.96
C LEU A 152 4.02 7.35 9.15
N VAL A 153 3.00 7.17 9.98
CA VAL A 153 1.98 8.20 10.26
C VAL A 153 2.61 9.40 10.93
N VAL A 154 3.37 9.20 12.01
CA VAL A 154 4.04 10.30 12.75
C VAL A 154 4.98 11.07 11.82
N ARG A 155 5.78 10.35 11.01
CA ARG A 155 6.68 10.98 10.05
C ARG A 155 5.92 11.72 8.96
N GLY A 156 4.83 11.17 8.46
CA GLY A 156 3.95 11.79 7.47
C GLY A 156 3.33 13.09 7.99
N VAL A 157 2.82 13.08 9.23
CA VAL A 157 2.31 14.27 9.92
C VAL A 157 3.41 15.32 10.07
N TYR A 158 4.60 14.94 10.53
CA TYR A 158 5.74 15.86 10.62
C TYR A 158 6.03 16.52 9.27
N ILE A 159 6.06 15.74 8.19
CA ILE A 159 6.30 16.26 6.84
C ILE A 159 5.19 17.23 6.40
N ALA A 160 3.92 16.84 6.58
CA ALA A 160 2.78 17.64 6.16
C ALA A 160 2.71 19.00 6.86
N PHE A 161 2.93 19.03 8.18
CA PHE A 161 2.83 20.26 8.98
C PHE A 161 4.10 21.12 8.93
N TRP A 162 5.28 20.50 8.98
CA TRP A 162 6.53 21.23 9.22
C TRP A 162 7.44 21.35 8.00
N ARG A 163 7.26 20.50 6.98
CA ARG A 163 8.10 20.53 5.76
C ARG A 163 7.34 21.03 4.53
N VAL A 164 6.04 20.70 4.41
CA VAL A 164 5.24 21.00 3.21
C VAL A 164 4.16 22.07 3.45
N ARG A 165 3.82 22.39 4.71
CA ARG A 165 2.89 23.47 5.11
C ARG A 165 1.59 23.46 4.29
N VAL A 166 0.78 22.41 4.42
CA VAL A 166 -0.38 22.18 3.53
C VAL A 166 -1.58 23.09 3.86
N SER A 167 -2.01 23.89 2.87
CA SER A 167 -3.18 24.77 2.85
C SER A 167 -4.41 24.11 2.17
N MET A 168 -4.79 22.89 2.54
CA MET A 168 -5.92 22.17 1.93
C MET A 168 -6.79 21.46 2.98
N LEU A 169 -7.98 21.98 3.26
CA LEU A 169 -9.05 21.25 3.98
C LEU A 169 -10.43 21.80 3.57
N PRO A 170 -11.28 21.01 2.86
CA PRO A 170 -12.70 21.34 2.62
C PRO A 170 -13.71 20.47 3.42
N THR A 171 -14.95 20.97 3.46
CA THR A 171 -16.00 20.92 4.50
C THR A 171 -17.01 19.75 4.45
N SER A 172 -16.64 18.51 4.12
CA SER A 172 -17.62 17.39 4.00
C SER A 172 -17.61 16.44 5.21
N LEU A 173 -17.96 16.96 6.39
CA LEU A 173 -17.94 16.24 7.68
C LEU A 173 -19.07 15.20 7.89
N GLY A 174 -20.05 15.06 7.00
CA GLY A 174 -21.21 14.18 7.19
C GLY A 174 -21.01 12.72 6.75
N ALA A 175 -20.03 12.46 5.89
CA ALA A 175 -19.71 11.10 5.45
C ALA A 175 -18.90 10.32 6.51
N VAL A 176 -18.33 11.05 7.48
CA VAL A 176 -17.17 10.76 8.35
C VAL A 176 -17.38 9.67 9.43
N SER A 177 -18.58 9.08 9.60
CA SER A 177 -18.81 8.11 10.68
C SER A 177 -18.39 6.66 10.38
N GLN A 178 -18.17 6.30 9.12
CA GLN A 178 -17.76 4.93 8.71
C GLN A 178 -16.23 4.78 8.64
N LEU A 179 -15.53 5.10 9.74
CA LEU A 179 -14.08 5.33 9.79
C LEU A 179 -13.21 4.24 9.14
N HIS A 180 -13.66 2.98 9.16
CA HIS A 180 -12.92 1.85 8.58
C HIS A 180 -13.12 1.69 7.07
N ALA A 181 -14.34 1.93 6.56
CA ALA A 181 -14.58 1.97 5.12
C ALA A 181 -13.90 3.19 4.48
N TRP A 182 -13.88 4.32 5.20
CA TRP A 182 -13.08 5.49 4.83
C TRP A 182 -11.59 5.24 4.90
N TRP A 183 -11.09 4.47 5.87
CA TRP A 183 -9.67 4.14 5.93
C TRP A 183 -9.20 3.49 4.63
N HIS A 184 -9.89 2.47 4.13
CA HIS A 184 -9.51 1.78 2.89
C HIS A 184 -9.68 2.66 1.65
N LEU A 185 -10.78 3.41 1.56
CA LEU A 185 -11.06 4.27 0.41
C LEU A 185 -10.15 5.53 0.38
N LEU A 186 -9.90 6.16 1.53
CA LEU A 186 -9.11 7.39 1.67
C LEU A 186 -7.61 7.12 1.72
N SER A 187 -7.15 5.98 2.26
CA SER A 187 -5.72 5.64 2.19
C SER A 187 -5.32 5.33 0.74
N GLY A 188 -6.14 4.58 0.01
CA GLY A 188 -5.95 4.31 -1.42
C GLY A 188 -6.06 5.59 -2.27
N LEU A 189 -7.14 6.35 -2.13
CA LEU A 189 -7.36 7.60 -2.88
C LEU A 189 -6.35 8.69 -2.49
N GLY A 190 -6.03 8.81 -1.20
CA GLY A 190 -5.04 9.76 -0.69
C GLY A 190 -3.64 9.47 -1.21
N SER A 191 -3.24 8.19 -1.24
CA SER A 191 -1.96 7.78 -1.84
C SER A 191 -1.93 8.10 -3.34
N TYR A 192 -3.02 7.85 -4.06
CA TYR A 192 -3.15 8.18 -5.48
C TYR A 192 -3.05 9.68 -5.78
N LEU A 193 -3.80 10.52 -5.04
CA LEU A 193 -3.78 11.97 -5.18
C LEU A 193 -2.42 12.55 -4.79
N HIS A 194 -1.74 11.95 -3.80
CA HIS A 194 -0.39 12.35 -3.41
C HIS A 194 0.62 12.10 -4.54
N ILE A 195 0.49 10.99 -5.27
CA ILE A 195 1.32 10.70 -6.46
C ILE A 195 1.08 11.75 -7.56
N LEU A 196 -0.18 12.10 -7.85
CA LEU A 196 -0.52 13.13 -8.84
C LEU A 196 0.00 14.52 -8.49
N PHE A 197 -0.10 14.89 -7.20
CA PHE A 197 0.45 16.14 -6.71
C PHE A 197 1.98 16.20 -6.88
N SER A 198 2.66 15.13 -6.51
CA SER A 198 4.12 15.01 -6.65
C SER A 198 4.57 15.11 -8.11
N LEU A 199 3.88 14.43 -9.04
CA LEU A 199 4.11 14.55 -10.48
C LEU A 199 3.91 15.99 -10.99
N SER A 200 2.83 16.65 -10.56
CA SER A 200 2.47 18.00 -11.00
C SER A 200 3.52 19.03 -10.57
N ALA A 201 3.96 18.94 -9.32
CA ALA A 201 5.02 19.79 -8.78
C ALA A 201 6.33 19.60 -9.57
N ARG A 202 6.68 18.36 -9.91
CA ARG A 202 7.87 18.06 -10.72
C ARG A 202 7.78 18.64 -12.14
N LEU A 203 6.62 18.57 -12.77
CA LEU A 203 6.41 19.07 -14.13
C LEU A 203 6.44 20.59 -14.21
N LEU A 204 5.89 21.28 -13.21
CA LEU A 204 6.01 22.74 -13.08
C LEU A 204 7.48 23.16 -12.90
N TYR A 205 8.24 22.44 -12.07
CA TYR A 205 9.68 22.68 -11.90
C TYR A 205 10.46 22.50 -13.22
N LEU A 206 10.08 21.51 -14.03
CA LEU A 206 10.66 21.27 -15.35
C LEU A 206 10.15 22.22 -16.45
N LYS A 207 9.44 23.30 -16.07
CA LYS A 207 8.82 24.28 -16.98
C LYS A 207 7.89 23.64 -18.04
N LYS A 208 7.23 22.54 -17.67
CA LYS A 208 6.14 21.94 -18.46
C LYS A 208 4.79 22.38 -17.87
N ARG A 209 3.73 22.36 -18.67
CA ARG A 209 2.36 22.71 -18.21
C ARG A 209 1.57 21.44 -17.88
N PRO A 210 1.56 20.98 -16.60
CA PRO A 210 0.65 19.93 -16.20
C PRO A 210 -0.79 20.45 -16.17
N ARG A 211 -1.70 19.71 -16.79
CA ARG A 211 -3.14 19.91 -16.68
C ARG A 211 -3.75 18.64 -16.10
N VAL A 212 -4.49 18.78 -15.00
CA VAL A 212 -5.31 17.68 -14.49
C VAL A 212 -6.52 17.56 -15.40
N THR A 213 -6.68 16.41 -16.03
CA THR A 213 -7.84 16.04 -16.84
C THR A 213 -8.62 14.94 -16.13
N TRP A 214 -9.90 14.83 -16.45
CA TRP A 214 -10.78 13.87 -15.80
C TRP A 214 -11.05 12.70 -16.76
N LEU A 215 -10.47 11.54 -16.45
CA LEU A 215 -10.79 10.30 -17.14
C LEU A 215 -12.20 9.86 -16.73
N LEU A 216 -13.06 9.57 -17.71
CA LEU A 216 -14.48 9.20 -17.51
C LEU A 216 -15.30 10.21 -16.69
N GLY A 217 -14.83 11.46 -16.56
CA GLY A 217 -15.55 12.55 -15.88
C GLY A 217 -15.38 12.64 -14.36
N PHE A 218 -14.70 11.69 -13.71
CA PHE A 218 -14.54 11.70 -12.25
C PHE A 218 -13.15 11.28 -11.74
N TRP A 219 -12.31 10.66 -12.57
CA TRP A 219 -10.99 10.17 -12.13
C TRP A 219 -9.88 11.14 -12.57
N PRO A 220 -9.18 11.81 -11.62
CA PRO A 220 -8.20 12.82 -11.99
C PRO A 220 -6.94 12.15 -12.52
N VAL A 221 -6.47 12.55 -13.69
CA VAL A 221 -5.21 12.10 -14.29
C VAL A 221 -4.40 13.30 -14.74
N LEU A 222 -3.08 13.15 -14.78
CA LEU A 222 -2.20 14.24 -15.18
C LEU A 222 -1.83 14.14 -16.67
N CYS A 223 -2.27 15.13 -17.45
CA CYS A 223 -1.81 15.37 -18.81
C CYS A 223 -0.74 16.46 -18.82
N VAL A 224 0.18 16.38 -19.79
CA VAL A 224 1.22 17.39 -19.99
C VAL A 224 1.04 17.96 -21.38
N ASP A 225 0.63 19.22 -21.46
CA ASP A 225 0.66 19.95 -22.72
C ASP A 225 2.10 20.43 -22.99
N GLY A 226 2.42 20.67 -24.26
CA GLY A 226 3.78 20.98 -24.75
C GLY A 226 4.53 22.09 -23.99
N LYS A 227 5.84 22.22 -24.27
CA LYS A 227 6.77 23.13 -23.57
C LYS A 227 6.27 24.58 -23.55
N ILE A 228 6.58 25.29 -22.46
CA ILE A 228 6.35 26.73 -22.33
C ILE A 228 7.40 27.44 -23.18
N ASP A 229 6.99 28.03 -24.30
CA ASP A 229 7.84 28.98 -25.03
C ASP A 229 8.06 30.23 -24.16
N ALA A 230 9.31 30.70 -24.16
CA ALA A 230 9.93 31.61 -23.19
C ALA A 230 9.29 33.00 -23.12
#